data_AF-A0A950C5K0-F1
#
_entry.id   AF-A0A950C5K0-F1
#
_cell.length_a   1.000
_cell.length_b   1.000
_cell.length_c   1.000
_cell.angle_alpha   90.00
_cell.angle_beta   90.00
_cell.angle_gamma   90.00
#
_symmetry.space_group_name_H-M   'P 1'
#
loop_
_entity.id
_entity.type
_entity.pdbx_description
1 polymer ?
#
loop_
_entity_poly.entity_id
_entity_poly.type
_entity_poly.pdbx_seq_one_letter_code
_entity_poly.pdbx_strand_id
1 'polypeptide(L)'
;MLVLCPFLALGATFVAVRAWRAIGAMYEPRAALAATAALVAVLLWQLSTLWRTYPDYLPYFNEAVTHPEHVLVDSDLDWGQDLYRLEVRARELKIPALALAYRGTADLGHEPLPPWTALPPRHPVTGWVAVSALARTRNPVDYAWLGSYAPLERIGKSIDLYYVP
;
A
#
# COMPACT_ATOMS: atom_id res chain seq x y z
N MET A 1 -5.55 -8.15 -9.29
CA MET A 1 -4.84 -7.45 -10.40
C MET A 1 -3.51 -8.11 -10.80
N LEU A 2 -3.09 -9.29 -10.27
CA LEU A 2 -1.79 -9.90 -10.59
C LEU A 2 -1.68 -10.59 -11.97
N VAL A 3 -2.80 -11.02 -12.56
CA VAL A 3 -2.78 -11.79 -13.82
C VAL A 3 -2.57 -10.91 -15.06
N LEU A 4 -2.81 -9.59 -14.96
CA LEU A 4 -2.67 -8.67 -16.10
C LEU A 4 -1.21 -8.24 -16.38
N CYS A 5 -0.37 -8.18 -15.34
CA CYS A 5 1.01 -7.72 -15.45
C CYS A 5 1.88 -8.51 -16.46
N PRO A 6 1.83 -9.86 -16.53
CA PRO A 6 2.65 -10.58 -17.51
C PRO A 6 2.21 -10.30 -18.96
N PHE A 7 0.91 -10.15 -19.23
CA PHE A 7 0.42 -9.86 -20.58
C PHE A 7 0.76 -8.44 -21.04
N LEU A 8 0.70 -7.47 -20.13
CA LEU A 8 1.12 -6.10 -20.41
C LEU A 8 2.63 -6.00 -20.64
N ALA A 9 3.44 -6.74 -19.85
CA ALA A 9 4.88 -6.80 -20.04
C ALA A 9 5.26 -7.43 -21.39
N LEU A 10 4.58 -8.50 -21.80
CA LEU A 10 4.77 -9.14 -23.11
C LEU A 10 4.36 -8.21 -24.26
N GLY A 11 3.23 -7.52 -24.12
CA GLY A 11 2.77 -6.52 -25.09
C GLY A 11 3.74 -5.34 -25.24
N ALA A 12 4.22 -4.79 -24.13
CA ALA A 12 5.22 -3.72 -24.12
C ALA A 12 6.53 -4.17 -24.77
N THR A 13 6.99 -5.40 -24.49
CA THR A 13 8.18 -5.99 -25.11
C THR A 13 8.01 -6.14 -26.61
N PHE A 14 6.85 -6.63 -27.07
CA PHE A 14 6.56 -6.78 -28.50
C PHE A 14 6.56 -5.43 -29.24
N VAL A 15 5.98 -4.39 -28.65
CA VAL A 15 6.00 -3.03 -29.21
C VAL A 15 7.41 -2.47 -29.24
N ALA A 16 8.20 -2.66 -28.18
CA ALA A 16 9.59 -2.20 -28.12
C ALA A 16 10.47 -2.87 -29.18
N VAL A 17 10.30 -4.18 -29.40
CA VAL A 17 11.04 -4.92 -30.44
C VAL A 17 10.65 -4.47 -31.85
N ARG A 18 9.35 -4.22 -32.10
CA ARG A 18 8.91 -3.66 -33.39
C ARG A 18 9.46 -2.25 -33.61
N ALA A 19 9.44 -1.40 -32.59
CA ALA A 19 9.99 -0.05 -32.66
C ALA A 19 11.51 -0.08 -32.93
N TRP A 20 12.26 -0.94 -32.25
CA TRP A 20 13.70 -1.12 -32.47
C TRP A 20 14.03 -1.55 -33.90
N ARG A 21 13.26 -2.52 -34.44
CA ARG A 21 13.41 -2.96 -35.84
C ARG A 21 13.07 -1.87 -36.85
N ALA A 22 12.03 -1.06 -36.57
CA ALA A 22 11.66 0.05 -37.43
C ALA A 22 12.73 1.16 -37.45
N ILE A 23 13.36 1.44 -36.30
CA ILE A 23 14.48 2.39 -36.19
C ILE A 23 15.70 1.88 -36.97
N GLY A 24 16.04 0.59 -36.85
CA GLY A 24 17.15 -0.02 -37.61
C GLY A 24 16.93 -0.07 -39.12
N ALA A 25 15.69 0.04 -39.59
CA ALA A 25 15.33 0.11 -41.01
C ALA A 25 15.26 1.56 -41.54
N MET A 26 15.52 2.57 -40.70
CA MET A 26 15.56 3.97 -41.14
C MET A 26 16.84 4.25 -41.94
N TYR A 27 16.67 4.81 -43.14
CA TYR A 27 17.78 5.22 -44.00
C TYR A 27 18.46 6.53 -43.53
N GLU A 28 17.78 7.33 -42.71
CA GLU A 28 18.24 8.63 -42.23
C GLU A 28 18.86 8.52 -40.81
N PRO A 29 20.19 8.70 -40.65
CA PRO A 29 20.87 8.45 -39.38
C PRO A 29 20.48 9.43 -38.26
N ARG A 30 20.07 10.65 -38.61
CA ARG A 30 19.61 11.66 -37.64
C ARG A 30 18.23 11.33 -37.07
N ALA A 31 17.33 10.80 -37.89
CA ALA A 31 16.01 10.36 -37.46
C ALA A 31 16.10 9.11 -36.57
N ALA A 32 16.99 8.17 -36.91
CA ALA A 32 17.27 6.99 -36.10
C ALA A 32 17.81 7.37 -34.71
N LEU A 33 18.77 8.31 -34.63
CA LEU A 33 19.33 8.78 -33.36
C LEU A 33 18.25 9.44 -32.47
N ALA A 34 17.39 10.29 -33.04
CA ALA A 34 16.31 10.93 -32.31
C ALA A 34 15.28 9.92 -31.79
N ALA A 35 14.93 8.91 -32.59
CA ALA A 35 14.00 7.86 -32.18
C ALA A 35 14.59 6.96 -31.09
N THR A 36 15.88 6.62 -31.17
CA THR A 36 16.59 5.89 -30.10
C THR A 36 16.65 6.71 -28.81
N ALA A 37 16.97 7.99 -28.88
CA ALA A 37 17.01 8.86 -27.71
C ALA A 37 15.62 8.98 -27.04
N ALA A 38 14.55 9.11 -27.83
CA ALA A 38 13.19 9.13 -27.31
C ALA A 38 12.80 7.80 -26.63
N LEU A 39 13.15 6.65 -27.23
CA LEU A 39 12.91 5.34 -26.63
C LEU A 39 13.66 5.16 -25.30
N VAL A 40 14.95 5.54 -25.27
CA VAL A 40 15.76 5.49 -24.04
C VAL A 40 15.21 6.42 -22.97
N ALA A 41 14.77 7.63 -23.33
CA ALA A 41 14.16 8.57 -22.40
C ALA A 41 12.86 8.00 -21.78
N VAL A 42 12.01 7.37 -22.59
CA VAL A 42 10.78 6.70 -22.09
C VAL A 42 11.13 5.53 -21.16
N LEU A 43 12.14 4.72 -21.49
CA LEU A 43 12.59 3.62 -20.62
C LEU A 43 13.14 4.15 -19.29
N LEU A 44 13.99 5.18 -19.33
CA LEU A 44 14.55 5.81 -18.13
C LEU A 44 13.46 6.45 -17.26
N TRP A 45 12.44 7.05 -17.88
CA TRP A 45 11.26 7.55 -17.17
C TRP A 45 10.53 6.43 -16.42
N GLN A 46 10.28 5.29 -17.08
CA GLN A 46 9.66 4.12 -16.44
C GLN A 46 10.51 3.52 -15.32
N LEU A 47 11.84 3.54 -15.44
CA LEU A 47 12.74 3.13 -14.36
C LEU A 47 12.69 4.10 -13.16
N SER A 48 12.48 5.40 -13.41
CA SER A 48 12.36 6.40 -12.35
C SER A 48 11.05 6.28 -11.55
N THR A 49 9.96 5.86 -12.20
CA THR A 49 8.68 5.59 -11.51
C THR A 49 8.78 4.35 -10.63
N LEU A 50 9.50 3.31 -11.09
CA LEU A 50 9.78 2.11 -10.29
C LEU A 50 10.57 2.44 -9.01
N TRP A 51 11.59 3.30 -9.09
CA TRP A 51 12.42 3.66 -7.93
C TRP A 51 11.65 4.48 -6.88
N ARG A 52 10.74 5.36 -7.31
CA ARG A 52 9.90 6.15 -6.39
C ARG A 52 8.81 5.34 -5.71
N THR A 53 8.52 4.13 -6.19
CA THR A 53 7.45 3.26 -5.68
C THR A 53 7.99 2.17 -4.73
N TYR A 54 9.28 2.20 -4.40
CA TYR A 54 9.89 1.26 -3.45
C TYR A 54 9.78 1.79 -2.01
N PRO A 55 9.25 1.02 -1.02
CA PRO A 55 8.92 -0.41 -1.04
C PRO A 55 7.42 -0.74 -1.10
N ASP A 56 6.52 0.23 -1.25
CA ASP A 56 5.08 0.00 -1.24
C ASP A 56 4.52 -0.02 -2.68
N TYR A 57 4.44 -1.23 -3.28
CA TYR A 57 4.04 -1.47 -4.68
C TYR A 57 2.55 -1.23 -5.03
N LEU A 58 1.81 -0.50 -4.20
CA LEU A 58 0.38 -0.25 -4.33
C LEU A 58 0.14 1.15 -3.73
N PRO A 59 -0.18 2.24 -4.46
CA PRO A 59 -0.66 2.33 -5.85
C PRO A 59 -0.06 3.51 -6.67
N TYR A 60 0.46 3.26 -7.87
CA TYR A 60 0.70 4.32 -8.85
C TYR A 60 -0.63 4.65 -9.55
N PHE A 61 -1.30 5.73 -9.16
CA PHE A 61 -2.34 6.35 -9.99
C PHE A 61 -1.72 7.50 -10.78
N ASN A 62 -1.97 7.49 -12.10
CA ASN A 62 -1.66 8.60 -13.02
C ASN A 62 -1.99 9.96 -12.38
N GLU A 63 -1.21 10.99 -12.73
CA GLU A 63 -1.31 12.40 -12.28
C GLU A 63 -2.69 13.09 -12.50
N ALA A 64 -3.71 12.35 -12.94
CA ALA A 64 -5.08 12.83 -13.18
C ALA A 64 -6.04 12.63 -11.99
N VAL A 65 -5.61 12.04 -10.87
CA VAL A 65 -6.46 11.85 -9.68
C VAL A 65 -6.11 12.90 -8.63
N THR A 66 -6.98 13.90 -8.47
CA THR A 66 -6.77 15.02 -7.56
C THR A 66 -7.13 14.72 -6.10
N HIS A 67 -7.82 13.62 -5.79
CA HIS A 67 -8.29 13.26 -4.44
C HIS A 67 -8.18 11.74 -4.16
N PRO A 68 -6.97 11.19 -3.99
CA PRO A 68 -6.75 9.75 -3.79
C PRO A 68 -7.30 9.21 -2.46
N GLU A 69 -7.59 10.05 -1.46
CA GLU A 69 -8.06 9.64 -0.13
C GLU A 69 -9.42 8.92 -0.10
N HIS A 70 -10.25 9.06 -1.14
CA HIS A 70 -11.59 8.44 -1.19
C HIS A 70 -11.66 7.13 -1.99
N VAL A 71 -10.63 6.82 -2.80
CA VAL A 71 -10.61 5.60 -3.65
C VAL A 71 -9.86 4.45 -2.97
N LEU A 72 -9.01 4.75 -1.98
CA LEU A 72 -8.13 3.80 -1.27
C LEU A 72 -8.83 2.91 -0.24
N VAL A 73 -10.15 3.06 -0.03
CA VAL A 73 -10.84 2.48 1.14
C VAL A 73 -11.36 1.05 0.88
N ASP A 74 -11.46 0.58 -0.36
CA ASP A 74 -12.29 -0.60 -0.67
C ASP A 74 -11.61 -1.74 -1.44
N SER A 75 -10.28 -1.74 -1.68
CA SER A 75 -9.63 -2.90 -2.34
C SER A 75 -8.17 -3.19 -1.97
N ASP A 76 -7.34 -2.17 -1.68
CA ASP A 76 -5.90 -2.39 -1.41
C ASP A 76 -5.52 -2.48 0.08
N LEU A 77 -6.39 -1.99 0.98
CA LEU A 77 -6.16 -2.07 2.43
C LEU A 77 -6.53 -3.44 3.04
N ASP A 78 -7.12 -4.34 2.24
CA ASP A 78 -7.77 -5.54 2.75
C ASP A 78 -6.86 -6.77 2.86
N TRP A 79 -5.67 -6.78 2.25
CA TRP A 79 -4.88 -8.02 2.09
C TRP A 79 -3.92 -8.32 3.25
N GLY A 80 -4.16 -7.76 4.44
CA GLY A 80 -3.45 -8.16 5.67
C GLY A 80 -1.97 -7.73 5.76
N GLN A 81 -1.45 -6.95 4.82
CA GLN A 81 -0.05 -6.51 4.83
C GLN A 81 0.30 -5.69 6.10
N ASP A 82 -0.55 -4.74 6.46
CA ASP A 82 -0.34 -3.93 7.66
C ASP A 82 -0.65 -4.72 8.93
N LEU A 83 -1.47 -5.77 8.84
CA LEU A 83 -1.70 -6.72 9.92
C LEU A 83 -0.45 -7.56 10.21
N TYR A 84 0.21 -8.07 9.17
CA TYR A 84 1.52 -8.73 9.30
C TYR A 84 2.57 -7.81 9.93
N ARG A 85 2.62 -6.54 9.51
CA ARG A 85 3.49 -5.54 10.14
C ARG A 85 3.15 -5.33 11.62
N LEU A 86 1.87 -5.37 11.98
CA LEU A 86 1.41 -5.27 13.38
C LEU A 86 1.85 -6.50 14.19
N GLU A 87 1.80 -7.70 13.63
CA GLU A 87 2.26 -8.93 14.31
C GLU A 87 3.75 -8.86 14.65
N VAL A 88 4.58 -8.51 13.65
CA VAL A 88 6.03 -8.36 13.83
C VAL A 88 6.28 -7.33 14.92
N ARG A 89 5.59 -6.19 14.85
CA ARG A 89 5.81 -5.10 15.79
C ARG A 89 5.32 -5.41 17.20
N ALA A 90 4.18 -6.08 17.33
CA ALA A 90 3.66 -6.54 18.62
C ALA A 90 4.62 -7.53 19.31
N ARG A 91 5.30 -8.37 18.52
CA ARG A 91 6.35 -9.27 19.02
C ARG A 91 7.58 -8.51 19.51
N GLU A 92 8.04 -7.51 18.75
CA GLU A 92 9.18 -6.67 19.13
C GLU A 92 8.92 -5.91 20.43
N LEU A 93 7.72 -5.33 20.56
CA LEU A 93 7.28 -4.60 21.75
C LEU A 93 6.86 -5.53 22.90
N LYS A 94 6.84 -6.85 22.67
CA LYS A 94 6.42 -7.88 23.64
C LYS A 94 5.05 -7.56 24.25
N ILE A 95 4.09 -7.20 23.39
CA ILE A 95 2.72 -6.85 23.80
C ILE A 95 2.06 -8.07 24.44
N PRO A 96 1.61 -8.00 25.71
CA PRO A 96 1.02 -9.14 26.41
C PRO A 96 -0.44 -9.39 26.01
N ALA A 97 -1.19 -8.33 25.71
CA ALA A 97 -2.57 -8.37 25.25
C ALA A 97 -2.87 -7.13 24.40
N LEU A 98 -3.70 -7.28 23.37
CA LEU A 98 -4.00 -6.22 22.39
C LEU A 98 -5.52 -6.03 22.23
N ALA A 99 -6.02 -4.82 22.44
CA ALA A 99 -7.38 -4.47 22.03
C ALA A 99 -7.36 -4.02 20.56
N LEU A 100 -8.01 -4.78 19.68
CA LEU A 100 -7.92 -4.63 18.23
C LEU A 100 -9.27 -4.24 17.62
N ALA A 101 -9.33 -3.10 16.94
CA ALA A 101 -10.37 -2.78 15.98
C ALA A 101 -9.79 -2.87 14.56
N TYR A 102 -9.77 -4.08 14.01
CA TYR A 102 -9.34 -4.32 12.65
C TYR A 102 -10.54 -4.49 11.73
N ARG A 103 -10.47 -3.85 10.58
CA ARG A 103 -11.45 -4.02 9.49
C ARG A 103 -10.65 -4.25 8.23
N GLY A 104 -10.67 -5.50 7.79
CA GLY A 104 -10.03 -6.06 6.61
C GLY A 104 -10.54 -7.49 6.43
N THR A 105 -10.07 -8.21 5.40
CA THR A 105 -10.55 -9.57 5.08
C THR A 105 -9.70 -10.69 5.69
N ALA A 106 -8.59 -10.34 6.34
CA ALA A 106 -7.70 -11.29 7.01
C ALA A 106 -8.39 -12.02 8.17
N ASP A 107 -8.10 -13.31 8.32
CA ASP A 107 -8.64 -14.14 9.40
C ASP A 107 -7.75 -14.02 10.65
N LEU A 108 -8.13 -13.12 11.55
CA LEU A 108 -7.43 -12.85 12.81
C LEU A 108 -7.25 -14.08 13.71
N GLY A 109 -8.04 -15.15 13.51
CA GLY A 109 -7.92 -16.38 14.29
C GLY A 109 -6.70 -17.23 13.92
N HIS A 110 -6.16 -17.05 12.72
CA HIS A 110 -5.01 -17.80 12.20
C HIS A 110 -3.73 -16.96 12.15
N GLU A 111 -3.81 -15.68 12.48
CA GLU A 111 -2.64 -14.80 12.49
C GLU A 111 -1.86 -14.90 13.81
N PRO A 112 -0.52 -14.81 13.79
CA PRO A 112 0.34 -14.91 14.97
C PRO A 112 0.33 -13.61 15.82
N LEU A 113 -0.86 -13.08 16.08
CA LEU A 113 -1.08 -11.93 16.95
C LEU A 113 -0.93 -12.32 18.43
N PRO A 114 -0.55 -11.38 19.31
CA PRO A 114 -0.68 -11.59 20.74
C PRO A 114 -2.16 -11.86 21.11
N PRO A 115 -2.45 -12.38 22.31
CA PRO A 115 -3.82 -12.50 22.81
C PRO A 115 -4.57 -11.18 22.60
N TRP A 116 -5.62 -11.22 21.79
CA TRP A 116 -6.33 -10.02 21.40
C TRP A 116 -7.81 -10.10 21.76
N THR A 117 -8.40 -8.93 22.00
CA THR A 117 -9.84 -8.78 22.20
C THR A 117 -10.36 -7.74 21.22
N ALA A 118 -11.59 -7.92 20.76
CA ALA A 118 -12.23 -6.91 19.92
C ALA A 118 -12.37 -5.61 20.73
N LEU A 119 -11.86 -4.50 20.19
CA LEU A 119 -11.97 -3.22 20.86
C LEU A 119 -13.45 -2.77 20.91
N PRO A 120 -14.04 -2.61 22.10
CA PRO A 120 -15.45 -2.25 22.22
C PRO A 120 -15.70 -0.82 21.71
N PRO A 121 -16.82 -0.58 21.00
CA PRO A 121 -17.17 0.75 20.53
C PRO A 121 -17.53 1.68 21.70
N ARG A 122 -17.04 2.93 21.71
CA ARG A 122 -17.35 3.98 22.71
C ARG A 122 -16.96 3.65 24.15
N HIS A 123 -16.21 2.58 24.37
CA HIS A 123 -15.71 2.19 25.69
C HIS A 123 -14.19 2.33 25.69
N PRO A 124 -13.65 3.38 26.34
CA PRO A 124 -12.20 3.50 26.53
C PRO A 124 -11.65 2.28 27.26
N VAL A 125 -10.53 1.77 26.79
CA VAL A 125 -9.79 0.68 27.41
C VAL A 125 -8.36 1.14 27.66
N THR A 126 -7.71 0.53 28.66
CA THR A 126 -6.31 0.79 28.97
C THR A 126 -5.41 -0.28 28.36
N GLY A 127 -4.12 0.03 28.20
CA GLY A 127 -3.12 -0.85 27.61
C GLY A 127 -2.93 -0.65 26.11
N TRP A 128 -2.54 -1.71 25.42
CA TRP A 128 -2.23 -1.69 23.99
C TRP A 128 -3.49 -1.72 23.15
N VAL A 129 -3.65 -0.71 22.28
CA VAL A 129 -4.81 -0.58 21.41
C VAL A 129 -4.35 -0.38 19.97
N ALA A 130 -4.87 -1.19 19.05
CA ALA A 130 -4.63 -1.03 17.61
C ALA A 130 -5.95 -0.80 16.88
N VAL A 131 -6.02 0.22 16.03
CA VAL A 131 -7.22 0.54 15.25
C VAL A 131 -6.85 0.75 13.79
N SER A 132 -7.50 0.00 12.88
CA SER A 132 -7.33 0.22 11.46
C SER A 132 -8.04 1.51 11.01
N ALA A 133 -7.45 2.19 10.03
CA ALA A 133 -7.98 3.40 9.43
C ALA A 133 -9.39 3.14 8.89
N LEU A 134 -9.62 1.96 8.29
CA LEU A 134 -10.93 1.55 7.82
C LEU A 134 -11.95 1.38 8.97
N ALA A 135 -11.54 0.80 10.10
CA ALA A 135 -12.41 0.71 11.27
C ALA A 135 -12.78 2.10 11.80
N ARG A 136 -11.80 3.01 11.84
CA ARG A 136 -11.97 4.40 12.29
C ARG A 136 -12.84 5.23 11.34
N THR A 137 -12.66 5.13 10.03
CA THR A 137 -13.44 5.91 9.05
C THR A 137 -14.86 5.41 8.93
N ARG A 138 -15.10 4.09 9.04
CA ARG A 138 -16.47 3.54 9.02
C ARG A 138 -17.25 3.85 10.29
N ASN A 139 -16.61 3.91 11.45
CA ASN A 139 -17.26 4.20 12.73
C ASN A 139 -16.51 5.27 13.52
N PRO A 140 -16.50 6.54 13.06
CA PRO A 140 -15.68 7.59 13.65
C PRO A 140 -16.09 7.91 15.10
N VAL A 141 -17.39 7.82 15.40
CA VAL A 141 -17.93 8.07 16.74
C VAL A 141 -17.49 6.99 17.74
N ASP A 142 -17.38 5.73 17.29
CA ASP A 142 -17.07 4.60 18.18
C ASP A 142 -15.64 4.65 18.71
N TYR A 143 -14.73 5.25 17.96
CA TYR A 143 -13.31 5.33 18.30
C TYR A 143 -12.82 6.77 18.53
N ALA A 144 -13.74 7.75 18.62
CA ALA A 144 -13.42 9.17 18.79
C ALA A 144 -12.59 9.46 20.05
N TRP A 145 -12.78 8.67 21.11
CA TRP A 145 -12.06 8.80 22.37
C TRP A 145 -10.54 8.63 22.21
N LEU A 146 -10.09 7.87 21.21
CA LEU A 146 -8.66 7.73 20.88
C LEU A 146 -8.04 9.04 20.39
N GLY A 147 -8.84 10.01 19.96
CA GLY A 147 -8.36 11.34 19.58
C GLY A 147 -7.76 12.13 20.75
N SER A 148 -7.99 11.70 22.00
CA SER A 148 -7.36 12.28 23.19
C SER A 148 -5.94 11.74 23.44
N TYR A 149 -5.53 10.71 22.70
CA TYR A 149 -4.23 10.04 22.85
C TYR A 149 -3.42 10.19 21.56
N ALA A 150 -2.13 10.46 21.70
CA ALA A 150 -1.23 10.38 20.56
C ALA A 150 -0.96 8.90 20.22
N PRO A 151 -1.07 8.49 18.94
CA PRO A 151 -0.61 7.15 18.56
C PRO A 151 0.88 7.03 18.86
N LEU A 152 1.28 5.90 19.44
CA LEU A 152 2.69 5.57 19.64
C LEU A 152 3.40 5.53 18.28
N GLU A 153 2.77 4.86 17.31
CA GLU A 153 3.24 4.77 15.95
C GLU A 153 2.10 4.37 15.00
N ARG A 154 2.26 4.71 13.72
CA ARG A 154 1.44 4.20 12.62
C ARG A 154 2.13 2.97 12.04
N ILE A 155 1.53 1.80 12.18
CA ILE A 155 1.97 0.57 11.55
C ILE A 155 1.55 0.57 10.09
N GLY A 156 2.57 0.55 9.20
CA GLY A 156 2.35 0.65 7.76
C GLY A 156 1.69 1.98 7.39
N LYS A 157 0.54 1.92 6.72
CA LYS A 157 -0.24 3.12 6.36
C LYS A 157 -1.62 3.14 7.02
N SER A 158 -2.07 2.00 7.54
CA SER A 158 -3.47 1.80 7.90
C SER A 158 -3.75 1.46 9.34
N ILE A 159 -2.78 1.17 10.21
CA ILE A 159 -3.08 0.80 11.60
C ILE A 159 -2.39 1.76 12.57
N ASP A 160 -3.18 2.49 13.36
CA ASP A 160 -2.63 3.28 14.47
C ASP A 160 -2.48 2.39 15.71
N LEU A 161 -1.29 2.37 16.30
CA LEU A 161 -1.00 1.68 17.57
C LEU A 161 -0.90 2.71 18.70
N TYR A 162 -1.57 2.45 19.81
CA TYR A 162 -1.63 3.29 21.00
C TYR A 162 -1.19 2.51 22.23
N TYR A 163 -0.63 3.24 23.19
CA TYR A 163 -0.54 2.80 24.58
C TYR A 163 -1.37 3.75 25.44
N VAL A 164 -2.51 3.26 25.92
CA VAL A 164 -3.43 4.04 26.76
C VAL A 164 -3.09 3.78 28.24
N PRO A 165 -2.76 4.80 29.03
CA PRO A 165 -2.39 4.65 30.43
C PRO A 165 -3.54 4.16 31.32
#